data_AF-A0A250G505-F1
#
_entry.id   AF-A0A250G505-F1
#
_cell.length_a   1.000
_cell.length_b   1.000
_cell.length_c   1.000
_cell.angle_alpha   90.00
_cell.angle_beta   90.00
_cell.angle_gamma   90.00
#
_symmetry.space_group_name_H-M   'P 1'
#
loop_
_entity.id
_entity.type
_entity.pdbx_description
1 polymer ?
#
loop_
_entity_poly.entity_id
_entity_poly.type
_entity_poly.pdbx_seq_one_letter_code
_entity_poly.pdbx_strand_id
1 'polypeptide(L)'
;MKKKALFIAPDYYGFNDVVFDGLKKYSDYEMLHIKSTGKYYYKNLLERAHNFFLKNFCGKNLKKIRQEQKIKTTILENNYDFLIIIGAYVLSEEILNIALNKSKFSVTIFWDSIAKIPMQEKYLTLFDVCYSFDKDDCQKYGLKEITNFYFVEERSENDVYDVSYLATYDNRMEETISIFNYFQENNIKAKAKIFTYPSHPIKELLPKNIEVIHKIIPFGESYQYYLDSKIILDIAHPNQKGLSFRPFEAMGMNKKLITTNKDIINYDFYDPNNIFVIENPFDFSIPKTFLQTDYQEINDKIKEKYHIKNWVKKIFSDYEY
;
A
#
# COMPACT_ATOMS: atom_id res chain seq x y z
N MET A 1 -15.67 -28.12 11.13
CA MET A 1 -14.26 -27.66 11.05
C MET A 1 -14.27 -26.18 10.71
N LYS A 2 -13.38 -25.37 11.28
CA LYS A 2 -13.27 -23.95 10.94
C LYS A 2 -12.77 -23.83 9.49
N LYS A 3 -13.36 -22.94 8.69
CA LYS A 3 -12.91 -22.71 7.30
C LYS A 3 -11.48 -22.16 7.33
N LYS A 4 -10.61 -22.62 6.41
CA LYS A 4 -9.20 -22.20 6.36
C LYS A 4 -8.94 -21.28 5.17
N ALA A 5 -8.21 -20.20 5.38
CA ALA A 5 -7.79 -19.31 4.31
C ALA A 5 -6.28 -19.10 4.30
N LEU A 6 -5.72 -19.07 3.10
CA LEU A 6 -4.31 -18.81 2.84
C LEU A 6 -4.15 -17.38 2.31
N PHE A 7 -3.38 -16.57 3.02
CA PHE A 7 -2.99 -15.23 2.62
C PHE A 7 -1.51 -15.20 2.21
N ILE A 8 -1.22 -14.77 0.99
CA ILE A 8 0.14 -14.64 0.48
C ILE A 8 0.36 -13.20 0.02
N ALA A 9 1.37 -12.54 0.56
CA ALA A 9 1.70 -11.17 0.19
C ALA A 9 3.21 -10.90 0.28
N PRO A 10 3.75 -9.95 -0.51
CA PRO A 10 5.12 -9.50 -0.33
C PRO A 10 5.28 -8.79 1.02
N ASP A 11 6.49 -8.90 1.59
CA ASP A 11 6.91 -8.19 2.80
C ASP A 11 7.34 -6.75 2.44
N TYR A 12 6.39 -5.95 1.96
CA TYR A 12 6.60 -4.56 1.60
C TYR A 12 6.12 -3.65 2.72
N TYR A 13 7.08 -2.98 3.37
CA TYR A 13 6.87 -1.88 4.31
C TYR A 13 5.85 -2.15 5.45
N GLY A 14 5.54 -3.42 5.76
CA GLY A 14 4.54 -3.79 6.77
C GLY A 14 3.07 -3.72 6.31
N PHE A 15 2.80 -3.50 5.01
CA PHE A 15 1.44 -3.50 4.46
C PHE A 15 0.73 -4.84 4.68
N ASN A 16 1.45 -5.94 4.43
CA ASN A 16 0.92 -7.28 4.59
C ASN A 16 0.56 -7.61 6.05
N ASP A 17 1.27 -7.04 7.02
CA ASP A 17 1.00 -7.27 8.44
C ASP A 17 -0.34 -6.61 8.84
N VAL A 18 -0.58 -5.36 8.41
CA VAL A 18 -1.86 -4.67 8.62
C VAL A 18 -3.02 -5.43 7.96
N VAL A 19 -2.84 -5.89 6.72
CA VAL A 19 -3.87 -6.70 6.03
C VAL A 19 -4.11 -8.01 6.76
N PHE A 20 -3.06 -8.72 7.17
CA PHE A 20 -3.19 -10.00 7.86
C PHE A 20 -3.93 -9.86 9.19
N ASP A 21 -3.63 -8.81 9.96
CA ASP A 21 -4.33 -8.51 11.21
C ASP A 21 -5.80 -8.16 10.96
N GLY A 22 -6.09 -7.40 9.89
CA GLY A 22 -7.45 -7.16 9.42
C GLY A 22 -8.19 -8.45 9.05
N LEU A 23 -7.57 -9.33 8.26
CA LEU A 23 -8.15 -10.60 7.84
C LEU A 23 -8.43 -11.51 9.04
N LYS A 24 -7.52 -11.62 10.00
CA LYS A 24 -7.74 -12.37 11.24
C LYS A 24 -8.89 -11.81 12.08
N LYS A 25 -8.98 -10.48 12.17
CA LYS A 25 -9.93 -9.80 13.04
C LYS A 25 -11.35 -9.78 12.48
N TYR A 26 -11.49 -9.68 11.15
CA TYR A 26 -12.77 -9.40 10.50
C TYR A 26 -13.27 -10.52 9.58
N SER A 27 -12.58 -11.66 9.51
CA SER A 27 -13.07 -12.87 8.82
C SER A 27 -13.34 -14.01 9.81
N ASP A 28 -14.18 -14.95 9.39
CA ASP A 28 -14.47 -16.18 10.17
C ASP A 28 -13.48 -17.33 9.88
N TYR A 29 -12.43 -17.06 9.10
CA TYR A 29 -11.47 -18.05 8.66
C TYR A 29 -10.33 -18.23 9.65
N GLU A 30 -9.80 -19.45 9.72
CA GLU A 30 -8.47 -19.70 10.27
C GLU A 30 -7.43 -19.26 9.22
N MET A 31 -6.74 -18.15 9.50
CA MET A 31 -5.83 -17.49 8.57
C MET A 31 -4.40 -18.02 8.68
N LEU A 32 -3.86 -18.55 7.58
CA LEU A 32 -2.44 -18.81 7.40
C LEU A 32 -1.82 -17.70 6.54
N HIS A 33 -0.66 -17.15 6.93
CA HIS A 33 0.01 -16.08 6.19
C HIS A 33 1.43 -16.47 5.76
N ILE A 34 1.72 -16.23 4.49
CA ILE A 34 3.03 -16.42 3.87
C ILE A 34 3.55 -15.07 3.35
N LYS A 35 4.70 -14.66 3.88
CA LYS A 35 5.48 -13.52 3.37
C LYS A 35 6.33 -13.97 2.17
N SER A 36 5.89 -13.68 0.94
CA SER A 36 6.50 -14.20 -0.30
C SER A 36 7.93 -13.67 -0.55
N THR A 37 8.25 -12.47 -0.08
CA THR A 37 9.56 -11.81 -0.25
C THR A 37 10.34 -11.64 1.05
N GLY A 38 9.92 -12.29 2.15
CA GLY A 38 10.56 -12.17 3.46
C GLY A 38 12.05 -12.54 3.46
N LYS A 39 12.83 -11.94 4.37
CA LYS A 39 14.28 -12.18 4.47
C LYS A 39 14.59 -13.63 4.88
N TYR A 40 15.27 -14.39 4.02
CA TYR A 40 15.88 -15.67 4.40
C TYR A 40 17.23 -15.44 5.11
N TYR A 41 17.34 -15.95 6.34
CA TYR A 41 18.58 -15.98 7.12
C TYR A 41 19.28 -17.33 6.95
N TYR A 42 20.58 -17.30 6.63
CA TYR A 42 21.38 -18.51 6.48
C TYR A 42 21.59 -19.20 7.83
N LYS A 43 21.56 -20.53 7.85
CA LYS A 43 21.81 -21.32 9.05
C LYS A 43 23.29 -21.25 9.49
N ASN A 44 24.25 -21.17 8.55
CA ASN A 44 25.70 -21.26 8.86
C ASN A 44 26.59 -20.52 7.82
N LEU A 45 27.87 -20.28 8.15
CA LEU A 45 28.86 -19.62 7.29
C LEU A 45 29.16 -20.39 5.98
N LEU A 46 29.17 -21.73 6.03
CA LEU A 46 29.33 -22.59 4.85
C LEU A 46 28.22 -22.38 3.81
N GLU A 47 27.02 -22.06 4.28
CA GLU A 47 25.85 -21.82 3.45
C GLU A 47 25.92 -20.46 2.72
N ARG A 48 26.57 -19.46 3.35
CA ARG A 48 26.92 -18.19 2.70
C ARG A 48 27.95 -18.39 1.60
N ALA A 49 28.99 -19.17 1.86
CA ALA A 49 30.04 -19.47 0.89
C ALA A 49 29.47 -20.26 -0.31
N HIS A 50 28.69 -21.30 -0.07
CA HIS A 50 28.04 -22.09 -1.12
C HIS A 50 27.08 -21.25 -1.98
N ASN A 51 26.34 -20.32 -1.39
CA ASN A 51 25.51 -19.39 -2.18
C ASN A 51 26.33 -18.37 -2.97
N PHE A 52 27.50 -17.96 -2.49
CA PHE A 52 28.41 -17.12 -3.28
C PHE A 52 28.89 -17.85 -4.55
N PHE A 53 29.25 -19.14 -4.42
CA PHE A 53 29.63 -19.96 -5.57
C PHE A 53 28.46 -20.19 -6.54
N LEU A 54 27.28 -20.59 -6.04
CA LEU A 54 26.13 -20.85 -6.92
C LEU A 54 25.57 -19.61 -7.63
N LYS A 55 25.65 -18.45 -6.97
CA LYS A 55 25.22 -17.17 -7.57
C LYS A 55 26.16 -16.73 -8.70
N ASN A 56 27.47 -16.94 -8.54
CA ASN A 56 28.48 -16.47 -9.49
C ASN A 56 28.78 -17.48 -10.62
N PHE A 57 28.55 -18.80 -10.41
CA PHE A 57 28.90 -19.83 -11.39
C PHE A 57 27.70 -20.56 -12.00
N CYS A 58 26.51 -20.54 -11.37
CA CYS A 58 25.33 -21.28 -11.85
C CYS A 58 24.08 -20.40 -12.06
N GLY A 59 24.15 -19.09 -11.79
CA GLY A 59 23.00 -18.19 -11.86
C GLY A 59 21.88 -18.50 -10.85
N LYS A 60 22.11 -19.39 -9.88
CA LYS A 60 21.09 -19.86 -8.93
C LYS A 60 21.18 -19.08 -7.62
N ASN A 61 20.06 -18.50 -7.19
CA ASN A 61 19.95 -17.84 -5.89
C ASN A 61 19.37 -18.82 -4.85
N LEU A 62 20.22 -19.47 -4.04
CA LEU A 62 19.79 -20.45 -3.04
C LEU A 62 18.79 -19.90 -2.03
N LYS A 63 18.85 -18.60 -1.71
CA LYS A 63 17.88 -17.99 -0.80
C LYS A 63 16.47 -18.09 -1.38
N LYS A 64 16.34 -17.76 -2.67
CA LYS A 64 15.07 -17.83 -3.39
C LYS A 64 14.57 -19.28 -3.46
N ILE A 65 15.45 -20.22 -3.82
CA ILE A 65 15.09 -21.65 -3.90
C ILE A 65 14.59 -22.16 -2.54
N ARG A 66 15.29 -21.87 -1.44
CA ARG A 66 14.87 -22.36 -0.11
C ARG A 66 13.62 -21.68 0.42
N GLN A 67 13.45 -20.40 0.11
CA GLN A 67 12.22 -19.69 0.41
C GLN A 67 11.05 -20.33 -0.34
N GLU A 68 11.18 -20.58 -1.64
CA GLU A 68 10.17 -21.27 -2.44
C GLU A 68 9.88 -22.68 -1.89
N GLN A 69 10.90 -23.45 -1.51
CA GLN A 69 10.68 -24.77 -0.88
C GLN A 69 9.94 -24.67 0.46
N LYS A 70 10.28 -23.70 1.31
CA LYS A 70 9.56 -23.47 2.57
C LYS A 70 8.10 -23.11 2.31
N ILE A 71 7.86 -22.19 1.37
CA ILE A 71 6.51 -21.79 0.96
C ILE A 71 5.74 -23.01 0.44
N LYS A 72 6.35 -23.81 -0.44
CA LYS A 72 5.78 -25.04 -1.00
C LYS A 72 5.33 -26.00 0.11
N THR A 73 6.23 -26.33 1.04
CA THR A 73 5.91 -27.26 2.14
C THR A 73 4.74 -26.75 2.96
N THR A 74 4.76 -25.48 3.37
CA THR A 74 3.68 -24.86 4.15
C THR A 74 2.33 -24.90 3.41
N ILE A 75 2.31 -24.63 2.11
CA ILE A 75 1.06 -24.72 1.33
C ILE A 75 0.54 -26.15 1.28
N LEU A 76 1.42 -27.15 1.12
CA LEU A 76 1.05 -28.55 0.96
C LEU A 76 0.50 -29.21 2.25
N GLU A 77 0.77 -28.65 3.42
CA GLU A 77 0.32 -29.16 4.73
C GLU A 77 -1.19 -29.15 4.92
N ASN A 78 -1.93 -28.33 4.17
CA ASN A 78 -3.36 -28.16 4.31
C ASN A 78 -4.06 -28.08 2.94
N ASN A 79 -5.39 -28.12 2.96
CA ASN A 79 -6.23 -27.58 1.88
C ASN A 79 -6.95 -26.35 2.44
N TYR A 80 -7.24 -25.38 1.57
CA TYR A 80 -7.82 -24.10 1.93
C TYR A 80 -9.18 -23.93 1.27
N ASP A 81 -10.11 -23.33 2.00
CA ASP A 81 -11.39 -22.93 1.44
C ASP A 81 -11.24 -21.65 0.61
N PHE A 82 -10.26 -20.81 0.94
CA PHE A 82 -10.06 -19.51 0.29
C PHE A 82 -8.58 -19.14 0.18
N LEU A 83 -8.17 -18.58 -0.96
CA LEU A 83 -6.83 -18.07 -1.22
C LEU A 83 -6.89 -16.57 -1.53
N ILE A 84 -6.06 -15.79 -0.86
CA ILE A 84 -5.87 -14.37 -1.11
C ILE A 84 -4.40 -14.15 -1.45
N ILE A 85 -4.13 -13.62 -2.63
CA ILE A 85 -2.78 -13.22 -3.03
C ILE A 85 -2.75 -11.72 -3.32
N ILE A 86 -1.80 -11.01 -2.70
CA ILE A 86 -1.46 -9.64 -3.11
C ILE A 86 -0.33 -9.71 -4.13
N GLY A 87 -0.62 -9.29 -5.36
CA GLY A 87 0.33 -9.27 -6.48
C GLY A 87 0.87 -10.65 -6.82
N ALA A 88 0.12 -11.45 -7.58
CA ALA A 88 0.51 -12.83 -7.97
C ALA A 88 1.91 -12.96 -8.61
N TYR A 89 2.44 -11.87 -9.18
CA TYR A 89 3.79 -11.78 -9.73
C TYR A 89 4.93 -12.04 -8.74
N VAL A 90 4.64 -12.03 -7.43
CA VAL A 90 5.62 -12.31 -6.37
C VAL A 90 5.95 -13.80 -6.21
N LEU A 91 5.20 -14.69 -6.87
CA LEU A 91 5.38 -16.14 -6.81
C LEU A 91 5.95 -16.70 -8.12
N SER A 92 6.70 -17.79 -8.03
CA SER A 92 6.99 -18.62 -9.19
C SER A 92 5.72 -19.34 -9.65
N GLU A 93 5.66 -19.70 -10.93
CA GLU A 93 4.50 -20.38 -11.52
C GLU A 93 4.21 -21.72 -10.83
N GLU A 94 5.25 -22.46 -10.42
CA GLU A 94 5.10 -23.70 -9.65
C GLU A 94 4.36 -23.45 -8.33
N ILE A 95 4.81 -22.47 -7.54
CA ILE A 95 4.23 -22.18 -6.22
C ILE A 95 2.80 -21.64 -6.36
N LEU A 96 2.56 -20.77 -7.35
CA LEU A 96 1.23 -20.25 -7.64
C LEU A 96 0.26 -21.39 -7.99
N ASN A 97 0.65 -22.29 -8.91
CA ASN A 97 -0.19 -23.42 -9.30
C ASN A 97 -0.49 -24.35 -8.11
N ILE A 98 0.47 -24.57 -7.22
CA ILE A 98 0.24 -25.35 -6.00
C ILE A 98 -0.76 -24.65 -5.08
N ALA A 99 -0.62 -23.33 -4.87
CA ALA A 99 -1.55 -22.56 -4.04
C ALA A 99 -2.98 -22.61 -4.59
N LEU A 100 -3.15 -22.41 -5.90
CA LEU A 100 -4.43 -22.50 -6.60
C LEU A 100 -5.05 -23.89 -6.45
N ASN A 101 -4.30 -24.95 -6.75
CA ASN A 101 -4.80 -26.34 -6.66
C ASN A 101 -5.15 -26.77 -5.22
N LYS A 102 -4.55 -26.13 -4.21
CA LYS A 102 -4.82 -26.39 -2.79
C LYS A 102 -5.99 -25.58 -2.23
N SER A 103 -6.60 -24.73 -3.05
CA SER A 103 -7.63 -23.79 -2.60
C SER A 103 -8.91 -23.99 -3.41
N LYS A 104 -10.08 -23.88 -2.76
CA LYS A 104 -11.37 -24.03 -3.45
C LYS A 104 -11.79 -22.79 -4.23
N PHE A 105 -11.33 -21.61 -3.80
CA PHE A 105 -11.59 -20.33 -4.43
C PHE A 105 -10.41 -19.39 -4.19
N SER A 106 -10.16 -18.52 -5.15
CA SER A 106 -8.93 -17.76 -5.25
C SER A 106 -9.19 -16.32 -5.68
N VAL A 107 -8.54 -15.41 -4.95
CA VAL A 107 -8.58 -13.98 -5.21
C VAL A 107 -7.18 -13.45 -5.33
N THR A 108 -6.94 -12.63 -6.35
CA THR A 108 -5.76 -11.76 -6.41
C THR A 108 -6.15 -10.30 -6.32
N ILE A 109 -5.35 -9.50 -5.61
CA ILE A 109 -5.49 -8.04 -5.54
C ILE A 109 -4.21 -7.43 -6.09
N PHE A 110 -4.35 -6.58 -7.10
CA PHE A 110 -3.25 -5.80 -7.67
C PHE A 110 -3.17 -4.45 -6.95
N TRP A 111 -2.08 -4.20 -6.24
CA TRP A 111 -1.81 -2.93 -5.52
C TRP A 111 -1.00 -1.92 -6.33
N ASP A 112 -0.59 -2.30 -7.52
CA ASP A 112 0.01 -1.43 -8.51
C ASP A 112 -0.78 -1.57 -9.80
N SER A 113 -0.91 -0.49 -10.56
CA SER A 113 -1.58 -0.55 -11.87
C SER A 113 -0.84 -1.50 -12.82
N ILE A 114 -1.57 -2.10 -13.75
CA ILE A 114 -0.95 -2.94 -14.80
C ILE A 114 -0.06 -2.08 -15.70
N ALA A 115 -0.40 -0.81 -15.91
CA ALA A 115 0.49 0.15 -16.60
C ALA A 115 1.85 0.30 -15.90
N LYS A 116 1.88 0.26 -14.55
CA LYS A 116 3.12 0.34 -13.77
C LYS A 116 3.89 -0.98 -13.75
N ILE A 117 3.20 -2.12 -13.70
CA ILE A 117 3.82 -3.45 -13.73
C ILE A 117 3.11 -4.32 -14.80
N PRO A 118 3.51 -4.21 -16.09
CA PRO A 118 2.80 -4.88 -17.19
C PRO A 118 2.77 -6.41 -17.09
N MET A 119 3.75 -7.01 -16.42
CA MET A 119 3.80 -8.45 -16.19
C MET A 119 2.60 -8.97 -15.39
N GLN A 120 1.86 -8.12 -14.67
CA GLN A 120 0.64 -8.52 -13.96
C GLN A 120 -0.45 -9.06 -14.90
N GLU A 121 -0.45 -8.65 -16.17
CA GLU A 121 -1.45 -9.04 -17.17
C GLU A 121 -1.51 -10.58 -17.38
N LYS A 122 -0.40 -11.29 -17.21
CA LYS A 122 -0.37 -12.76 -17.40
C LYS A 122 -1.14 -13.55 -16.33
N TYR A 123 -1.52 -12.90 -15.23
CA TYR A 123 -2.18 -13.54 -14.09
C TYR A 123 -3.70 -13.36 -14.07
N LEU A 124 -4.24 -12.52 -14.97
CA LEU A 124 -5.64 -12.08 -14.95
C LEU A 124 -6.66 -13.23 -15.07
N THR A 125 -6.27 -14.33 -15.71
CA THR A 125 -7.15 -15.48 -16.00
C THR A 125 -6.92 -16.67 -15.05
N LEU A 126 -6.03 -16.54 -14.07
CA LEU A 126 -5.62 -17.65 -13.20
C LEU A 126 -6.43 -17.75 -11.90
N PHE A 127 -7.20 -16.71 -11.57
CA PHE A 127 -7.95 -16.60 -10.32
C PHE A 127 -9.45 -16.53 -10.59
N ASP A 128 -10.25 -16.93 -9.60
CA ASP A 128 -11.71 -16.79 -9.66
C ASP A 128 -12.11 -15.31 -9.65
N VAL A 129 -11.38 -14.47 -8.90
CA VAL A 129 -11.57 -13.02 -8.88
C VAL A 129 -10.24 -12.28 -8.91
N CYS A 130 -10.15 -11.31 -9.82
CA CYS A 130 -9.06 -10.35 -9.90
C CYS A 130 -9.58 -8.96 -9.51
N TYR A 131 -8.99 -8.37 -8.48
CA TYR A 131 -9.29 -7.01 -8.03
C TYR A 131 -8.20 -6.02 -8.45
N SER A 132 -8.60 -4.80 -8.80
CA SER A 132 -7.71 -3.64 -8.93
C SER A 132 -8.29 -2.42 -8.24
N PHE A 133 -7.40 -1.57 -7.73
CA PHE A 133 -7.74 -0.24 -7.23
C PHE A 133 -7.60 0.86 -8.27
N ASP A 134 -7.04 0.52 -9.43
CA ASP A 134 -6.95 1.42 -10.56
C ASP A 134 -8.19 1.23 -11.46
N LYS A 135 -8.93 2.32 -11.68
CA LYS A 135 -10.17 2.30 -12.46
C LYS A 135 -9.92 1.97 -13.93
N ASP A 136 -8.78 2.39 -14.49
CA ASP A 136 -8.45 2.11 -15.88
C ASP A 136 -8.20 0.61 -16.07
N ASP A 137 -7.53 -0.04 -15.10
CA ASP A 137 -7.34 -1.49 -15.13
C ASP A 137 -8.69 -2.23 -15.04
N CYS A 138 -9.60 -1.78 -14.19
CA CYS A 138 -10.94 -2.36 -14.04
C CYS A 138 -11.72 -2.28 -15.37
N GLN A 139 -11.72 -1.10 -16.01
CA GLN A 139 -12.42 -0.89 -17.27
C GLN A 139 -11.79 -1.68 -18.43
N LYS A 140 -10.45 -1.67 -18.51
CA LYS A 140 -9.71 -2.28 -19.63
C LYS A 140 -9.72 -3.81 -19.57
N TYR A 141 -9.57 -4.39 -18.38
CA TYR A 141 -9.38 -5.83 -18.20
C TYR A 141 -10.56 -6.53 -17.52
N GLY A 142 -11.65 -5.81 -17.22
CA GLY A 142 -12.83 -6.38 -16.57
C GLY A 142 -12.59 -6.79 -15.11
N LEU A 143 -11.61 -6.18 -14.44
CA LEU A 143 -11.29 -6.49 -13.05
C LEU A 143 -12.36 -5.90 -12.12
N LYS A 144 -12.56 -6.54 -10.96
CA LYS A 144 -13.43 -5.98 -9.93
C LYS A 144 -12.73 -4.80 -9.26
N GLU A 145 -13.43 -3.69 -9.13
CA GLU A 145 -12.91 -2.51 -8.43
C GLU A 145 -12.84 -2.78 -6.92
N ILE A 146 -11.72 -2.44 -6.29
CA ILE A 146 -11.54 -2.39 -4.83
C ILE A 146 -10.75 -1.15 -4.47
N THR A 147 -11.02 -0.48 -3.35
CA THR A 147 -10.18 0.64 -2.92
C THR A 147 -9.08 0.18 -1.98
N ASN A 148 -8.14 1.08 -1.67
CA ASN A 148 -7.40 0.97 -0.42
C ASN A 148 -8.33 1.27 0.78
N PHE A 149 -7.77 1.27 1.98
CA PHE A 149 -8.54 1.34 3.21
C PHE A 149 -7.80 2.13 4.28
N TYR A 150 -8.51 2.51 5.33
CA TYR A 150 -7.91 2.96 6.58
C TYR A 150 -8.15 1.93 7.69
N PHE A 151 -7.30 1.95 8.71
CA PHE A 151 -7.32 1.01 9.84
C PHE A 151 -7.14 1.70 11.21
N VAL A 152 -6.98 3.03 11.22
CA VAL A 152 -6.79 3.85 12.41
C VAL A 152 -7.75 5.04 12.40
N GLU A 153 -8.31 5.33 13.56
CA GLU A 153 -9.21 6.47 13.81
C GLU A 153 -8.69 7.38 14.94
N GLU A 154 -7.42 7.19 15.34
CA GLU A 154 -6.76 7.98 16.37
C GLU A 154 -6.62 9.44 15.96
N ARG A 155 -6.84 10.33 16.93
CA ARG A 155 -6.79 11.78 16.75
C ARG A 155 -5.89 12.39 17.82
N SER A 156 -5.23 13.49 17.47
CA SER A 156 -4.52 14.35 18.41
C SER A 156 -5.16 15.73 18.36
N GLU A 157 -5.30 16.36 19.52
CA GLU A 157 -5.70 17.77 19.63
C GLU A 157 -4.48 18.73 19.56
N ASN A 158 -3.27 18.17 19.61
CA ASN A 158 -2.02 18.93 19.63
C ASN A 158 -1.34 18.92 18.25
N ASP A 159 -1.86 19.75 17.34
CA ASP A 159 -1.23 19.94 16.04
C ASP A 159 -0.04 20.89 16.14
N VAL A 160 1.16 20.36 15.88
CA VAL A 160 2.42 21.11 15.85
C VAL A 160 2.73 21.60 14.44
N TYR A 161 2.27 20.88 13.41
CA TYR A 161 2.53 21.15 12.00
C TYR A 161 1.22 21.38 11.24
N ASP A 162 1.29 22.18 10.18
CA ASP A 162 0.15 22.36 9.28
C ASP A 162 0.04 21.16 8.33
N VAL A 163 1.16 20.72 7.74
CA VAL A 163 1.18 19.67 6.71
C VAL A 163 2.25 18.63 7.01
N SER A 164 1.94 17.36 6.74
CA SER A 164 2.88 16.24 6.88
C SER A 164 2.89 15.33 5.67
N TYR A 165 4.06 14.79 5.33
CA TYR A 165 4.24 13.90 4.17
C TYR A 165 5.19 12.74 4.48
N LEU A 166 4.78 11.51 4.13
CA LEU A 166 5.64 10.34 4.10
C LEU A 166 5.68 9.76 2.70
N ALA A 167 6.89 9.51 2.21
CA ALA A 167 7.10 8.94 0.90
C ALA A 167 8.37 8.09 0.81
N THR A 168 8.44 7.34 -0.29
CA THR A 168 9.69 6.72 -0.75
C THR A 168 10.23 7.57 -1.89
N TYR A 169 11.55 7.67 -1.98
CA TYR A 169 12.24 8.36 -3.08
C TYR A 169 11.90 7.71 -4.43
N ASP A 170 11.31 8.49 -5.33
CA ASP A 170 10.98 8.11 -6.71
C ASP A 170 10.89 9.35 -7.63
N ASN A 171 10.25 9.23 -8.78
CA ASN A 171 10.12 10.30 -9.77
C ASN A 171 9.23 11.49 -9.35
N ARG A 172 8.57 11.44 -8.19
CA ARG A 172 7.74 12.56 -7.67
C ARG A 172 8.55 13.63 -6.93
N MET A 173 9.88 13.53 -6.93
CA MET A 173 10.72 14.45 -6.16
C MET A 173 10.66 15.90 -6.65
N GLU A 174 10.56 16.14 -7.95
CA GLU A 174 10.43 17.50 -8.48
C GLU A 174 9.14 18.17 -7.98
N GLU A 175 8.01 17.47 -8.06
CA GLU A 175 6.72 17.94 -7.52
C GLU A 175 6.79 18.13 -6.00
N THR A 176 7.44 17.19 -5.29
CA THR A 176 7.62 17.28 -3.83
C THR A 176 8.41 18.53 -3.45
N ILE A 177 9.53 18.80 -4.13
CA ILE A 177 10.37 19.98 -3.86
C ILE A 177 9.60 21.26 -4.16
N SER A 178 8.89 21.32 -5.30
CA SER A 178 8.06 22.46 -5.68
C SER A 178 7.00 22.78 -4.61
N ILE A 179 6.26 21.78 -4.16
CA ILE A 179 5.22 21.93 -3.14
C ILE A 179 5.82 22.36 -1.78
N PHE A 180 6.96 21.79 -1.39
CA PHE A 180 7.61 22.16 -0.13
C PHE A 180 8.24 23.56 -0.16
N ASN A 181 8.73 24.04 -1.31
CA ASN A 181 9.15 25.42 -1.48
C ASN A 181 7.97 26.37 -1.32
N TYR A 182 6.83 26.06 -1.96
CA TYR A 182 5.60 26.84 -1.77
C TYR A 182 5.20 26.94 -0.30
N PHE A 183 5.27 25.84 0.46
CA PHE A 183 4.98 25.86 1.89
C PHE A 183 5.92 26.81 2.66
N GLN A 184 7.21 26.80 2.36
CA GLN A 184 8.17 27.70 3.01
C GLN A 184 7.89 29.17 2.67
N GLU A 185 7.66 29.50 1.40
CA GLU A 185 7.37 30.86 0.94
C GLU A 185 6.08 31.43 1.55
N ASN A 186 5.10 30.56 1.85
CA ASN A 186 3.81 30.94 2.42
C ASN A 186 3.71 30.74 3.94
N ASN A 187 4.83 30.47 4.63
CA ASN A 187 4.89 30.24 6.07
C ASN A 187 3.97 29.09 6.57
N ILE A 188 3.76 28.08 5.73
CA ILE A 188 3.04 26.85 6.08
C ILE A 188 4.03 25.91 6.74
N LYS A 189 3.77 25.54 8.00
CA LYS A 189 4.69 24.70 8.78
C LYS A 189 4.55 23.24 8.36
N ALA A 190 5.24 22.87 7.29
CA ALA A 190 5.22 21.52 6.75
C ALA A 190 6.42 20.67 7.23
N LYS A 191 6.24 19.36 7.32
CA LYS A 191 7.33 18.37 7.53
C LYS A 191 7.20 17.18 6.58
N ALA A 192 8.33 16.60 6.18
CA ALA A 192 8.35 15.33 5.47
C ALA A 192 9.43 14.38 5.97
N LYS A 193 9.18 13.07 5.79
CA LYS A 193 10.23 12.06 5.76
C LYS A 193 10.19 11.31 4.42
N ILE A 194 11.35 11.23 3.78
CA ILE A 194 11.54 10.51 2.51
C ILE A 194 12.46 9.33 2.75
N PHE A 195 11.92 8.13 2.58
CA PHE A 195 12.68 6.90 2.66
C PHE A 195 13.48 6.69 1.38
N THR A 196 14.78 6.42 1.53
CA THR A 196 15.60 5.85 0.46
C THR A 196 16.58 4.81 0.98
N TYR A 197 16.91 3.84 0.14
CA TYR A 197 18.01 2.93 0.43
C TYR A 197 19.35 3.67 0.33
N PRO A 198 20.32 3.40 1.21
CA PRO A 198 21.66 3.99 1.12
C PRO A 198 22.36 3.77 -0.23
N SER A 199 22.00 2.70 -0.95
CA SER A 199 22.49 2.41 -2.31
C SER A 199 21.88 3.28 -3.42
N HIS A 200 20.83 4.05 -3.11
CA HIS A 200 20.10 4.91 -4.03
C HIS A 200 19.95 6.32 -3.43
N PRO A 201 21.06 7.05 -3.25
CA PRO A 201 21.00 8.37 -2.63
C PRO A 201 20.12 9.33 -3.44
N ILE A 202 19.44 10.22 -2.72
CA ILE A 202 18.72 11.36 -3.31
C ILE A 202 19.77 12.29 -3.93
N LYS A 203 19.50 12.75 -5.16
CA LYS A 203 20.43 13.58 -5.93
C LYS A 203 20.05 15.05 -5.89
N GLU A 204 18.79 15.31 -5.62
CA GLU A 204 18.16 16.62 -5.59
C GLU A 204 18.51 17.36 -4.30
N LEU A 205 18.57 18.70 -4.39
CA LEU A 205 18.69 19.55 -3.21
C LEU A 205 17.31 19.65 -2.55
N LEU A 206 17.21 19.14 -1.32
CA LEU A 206 15.94 19.10 -0.60
C LEU A 206 15.71 20.36 0.26
N PRO A 207 14.46 20.84 0.35
CA PRO A 207 14.04 21.80 1.36
C PRO A 207 14.35 21.32 2.79
N LYS A 208 14.74 22.24 3.69
CA LYS A 208 15.23 21.90 5.05
C LYS A 208 14.26 21.10 5.92
N ASN A 209 12.95 21.21 5.65
CA ASN A 209 11.90 20.52 6.38
C ASN A 209 11.56 19.13 5.81
N ILE A 210 12.35 18.65 4.84
CA ILE A 210 12.34 17.28 4.37
C ILE A 210 13.51 16.52 4.99
N GLU A 211 13.20 15.52 5.82
CA GLU A 211 14.18 14.62 6.41
C GLU A 211 14.36 13.37 5.52
N VAL A 212 15.59 13.01 5.23
CA VAL A 212 15.91 11.74 4.54
C VAL A 212 16.08 10.64 5.57
N ILE A 213 15.34 9.55 5.41
CA ILE A 213 15.43 8.39 6.29
C ILE A 213 15.91 7.15 5.52
N HIS A 214 16.70 6.31 6.18
CA HIS A 214 17.21 5.05 5.61
C HIS A 214 16.59 3.81 6.24
N LYS A 215 15.72 4.00 7.23
CA LYS A 215 14.87 2.97 7.81
C LYS A 215 13.42 3.34 7.52
N ILE A 216 12.73 2.47 6.78
CA ILE A 216 11.31 2.67 6.49
C ILE A 216 10.50 2.70 7.79
N ILE A 217 9.54 3.63 7.88
CA ILE A 217 8.51 3.61 8.90
C ILE A 217 7.47 2.57 8.46
N PRO A 218 7.23 1.49 9.23
CA PRO A 218 6.24 0.49 8.87
C PRO A 218 4.86 1.12 8.67
N PHE A 219 4.08 0.63 7.70
CA PHE A 219 2.76 1.14 7.39
C PHE A 219 1.84 1.16 8.62
N GLY A 220 1.85 0.08 9.41
CA GLY A 220 1.10 -0.03 10.65
C GLY A 220 1.44 1.00 11.74
N GLU A 221 2.58 1.70 11.63
CA GLU A 221 3.04 2.75 12.56
C GLU A 221 3.01 4.14 11.90
N SER A 222 2.86 4.21 10.57
CA SER A 222 3.05 5.45 9.81
C SER A 222 2.04 6.54 10.16
N TYR A 223 0.82 6.15 10.57
CA TYR A 223 -0.22 7.08 11.05
C TYR A 223 0.27 7.98 12.20
N GLN A 224 1.17 7.48 13.05
CA GLN A 224 1.68 8.22 14.21
C GLN A 224 2.44 9.48 13.78
N TYR A 225 3.06 9.47 12.60
CA TYR A 225 3.76 10.62 12.06
C TYR A 225 2.82 11.78 11.70
N TYR A 226 1.55 11.46 11.42
CA TYR A 226 0.53 12.42 11.02
C TYR A 226 -0.25 12.98 12.21
N LEU A 227 -0.19 12.36 13.40
CA LEU A 227 -1.01 12.73 14.54
C LEU A 227 -0.84 14.21 14.92
N ASP A 228 0.37 14.74 14.93
CA ASP A 228 0.71 16.13 15.27
C ASP A 228 0.57 17.12 14.09
N SER A 229 -0.18 16.77 13.04
CA SER A 229 -0.33 17.58 11.83
C SER A 229 -1.80 17.72 11.38
N LYS A 230 -2.23 18.92 10.99
CA LYS A 230 -3.63 19.16 10.55
C LYS A 230 -3.98 18.49 9.21
N ILE A 231 -3.03 18.50 8.29
CA ILE A 231 -3.20 18.09 6.91
C ILE A 231 -2.18 17.01 6.53
N ILE A 232 -2.64 16.00 5.79
CA ILE A 232 -1.78 15.02 5.12
C ILE A 232 -1.59 15.46 3.67
N LEU A 233 -0.35 15.40 3.19
CA LEU A 233 -0.02 15.58 1.77
C LEU A 233 0.01 14.23 1.04
N ASP A 234 -0.58 14.16 -0.14
CA ASP A 234 -0.59 13.01 -1.04
C ASP A 234 -0.18 13.41 -2.46
N ILE A 235 1.01 13.01 -2.89
CA ILE A 235 1.44 13.25 -4.29
C ILE A 235 1.24 11.95 -5.06
N ALA A 236 0.32 11.93 -6.02
CA ALA A 236 0.02 10.77 -6.84
C ALA A 236 1.19 10.38 -7.75
N HIS A 237 1.30 9.08 -8.06
CA HIS A 237 2.23 8.63 -9.08
C HIS A 237 1.61 8.87 -10.47
N PRO A 238 2.35 9.40 -11.46
CA PRO A 238 1.77 9.82 -12.75
C PRO A 238 1.07 8.69 -13.53
N ASN A 239 1.50 7.44 -13.31
CA ASN A 239 0.94 6.25 -13.97
C ASN A 239 -0.14 5.53 -13.14
N GLN A 240 -0.80 6.22 -12.21
CA GLN A 240 -1.80 5.63 -11.32
C GLN A 240 -3.00 6.58 -11.14
N LYS A 241 -4.20 6.05 -11.36
CA LYS A 241 -5.47 6.72 -11.13
C LYS A 241 -6.06 6.38 -9.76
N GLY A 242 -5.85 5.14 -9.32
CA GLY A 242 -6.28 4.69 -8.00
C GLY A 242 -5.71 5.52 -6.86
N LEU A 243 -6.51 5.77 -5.82
CA LEU A 243 -6.06 6.51 -4.64
C LEU A 243 -5.06 5.68 -3.83
N SER A 244 -4.01 6.34 -3.33
CA SER A 244 -3.06 5.74 -2.38
C SER A 244 -3.72 5.48 -1.02
N PHE A 245 -2.96 5.01 -0.03
CA PHE A 245 -3.48 4.88 1.35
C PHE A 245 -3.73 6.22 2.05
N ARG A 246 -2.95 7.27 1.72
CA ARG A 246 -2.98 8.55 2.45
C ARG A 246 -4.34 9.24 2.44
N PRO A 247 -5.11 9.28 1.32
CA PRO A 247 -6.48 9.79 1.34
C PRO A 247 -7.39 9.07 2.35
N PHE A 248 -7.26 7.74 2.46
CA PHE A 248 -8.05 6.96 3.40
C PHE A 248 -7.57 7.18 4.84
N GLU A 249 -6.26 7.24 5.08
CA GLU A 249 -5.69 7.57 6.40
C GLU A 249 -6.14 8.95 6.90
N ALA A 250 -6.14 9.95 6.01
CA ALA A 250 -6.64 11.30 6.30
C ALA A 250 -8.12 11.26 6.73
N MET A 251 -8.97 10.57 5.97
CA MET A 251 -10.37 10.36 6.33
C MET A 251 -10.55 9.60 7.66
N GLY A 252 -9.74 8.56 7.91
CA GLY A 252 -9.81 7.77 9.14
C GLY A 252 -9.55 8.62 10.39
N MET A 253 -8.49 9.43 10.34
CA MET A 253 -8.05 10.31 11.42
C MET A 253 -8.74 11.69 11.45
N ASN A 254 -9.68 11.95 10.54
CA ASN A 254 -10.33 13.26 10.36
C ASN A 254 -9.34 14.41 10.16
N LYS A 255 -8.34 14.16 9.31
CA LYS A 255 -7.37 15.16 8.88
C LYS A 255 -7.72 15.61 7.47
N LYS A 256 -7.46 16.88 7.20
CA LYS A 256 -7.59 17.42 5.85
C LYS A 256 -6.53 16.79 4.94
N LEU A 257 -6.76 16.86 3.64
CA LEU A 257 -5.89 16.30 2.61
C LEU A 257 -5.54 17.37 1.59
N ILE A 258 -4.26 17.50 1.26
CA ILE A 258 -3.81 18.13 0.02
C ILE A 258 -3.36 17.01 -0.90
N THR A 259 -3.86 16.94 -2.13
CA THR A 259 -3.48 15.87 -3.07
C THR A 259 -3.27 16.35 -4.49
N THR A 260 -2.38 15.69 -5.25
CA THR A 260 -2.27 15.84 -6.71
C THR A 260 -3.11 14.81 -7.47
N ASN A 261 -3.77 13.88 -6.76
CA ASN A 261 -4.68 12.90 -7.39
C ASN A 261 -6.02 13.55 -7.71
N LYS A 262 -6.23 13.89 -8.98
CA LYS A 262 -7.46 14.55 -9.47
C LYS A 262 -8.68 13.63 -9.43
N ASP A 263 -8.50 12.32 -9.46
CA ASP A 263 -9.61 11.37 -9.47
C ASP A 263 -10.35 11.31 -8.12
N ILE A 264 -9.77 11.89 -7.05
CA ILE A 264 -10.40 11.94 -5.73
C ILE A 264 -11.77 12.63 -5.74
N ILE A 265 -12.00 13.56 -6.67
CA ILE A 265 -13.29 14.27 -6.80
C ILE A 265 -14.45 13.34 -7.13
N ASN A 266 -14.16 12.13 -7.65
CA ASN A 266 -15.15 11.13 -8.02
C ASN A 266 -15.48 10.15 -6.88
N TYR A 267 -14.96 10.37 -5.67
CA TYR A 267 -15.22 9.54 -4.50
C TYR A 267 -16.31 10.19 -3.65
N ASP A 268 -17.16 9.36 -3.03
CA ASP A 268 -18.32 9.81 -2.25
C ASP A 268 -17.94 10.52 -0.95
N PHE A 269 -16.68 10.43 -0.52
CA PHE A 269 -16.13 11.17 0.61
C PHE A 269 -15.48 12.51 0.24
N TYR A 270 -15.52 12.91 -1.03
CA TYR A 270 -14.97 14.20 -1.45
C TYR A 270 -15.74 15.38 -0.86
N ASP A 271 -15.03 16.25 -0.13
CA ASP A 271 -15.52 17.54 0.35
C ASP A 271 -14.42 18.59 0.14
N PRO A 272 -14.65 19.68 -0.61
CA PRO A 272 -13.65 20.73 -0.85
C PRO A 272 -13.20 21.45 0.44
N ASN A 273 -13.94 21.37 1.54
CA ASN A 273 -13.52 21.89 2.83
C ASN A 273 -12.45 21.01 3.50
N ASN A 274 -12.41 19.72 3.14
CA ASN A 274 -11.48 18.73 3.67
C ASN A 274 -10.36 18.38 2.71
N ILE A 275 -10.60 18.46 1.40
CA ILE A 275 -9.69 18.00 0.35
C ILE A 275 -9.39 19.15 -0.62
N PHE A 276 -8.14 19.56 -0.67
CA PHE A 276 -7.63 20.49 -1.69
C PHE A 276 -6.86 19.72 -2.76
N VAL A 277 -7.28 19.87 -4.02
CA VAL A 277 -6.63 19.23 -5.17
C VAL A 277 -5.68 20.21 -5.84
N ILE A 278 -4.39 19.86 -5.90
CA ILE A 278 -3.37 20.58 -6.65
C ILE A 278 -3.43 20.10 -8.10
N GLU A 279 -3.94 20.98 -8.98
CA GLU A 279 -4.04 20.71 -10.42
C GLU A 279 -2.67 20.75 -11.13
N ASN A 280 -1.79 21.65 -10.69
CA ASN A 280 -0.43 21.82 -11.17
C ASN A 280 0.55 22.02 -9.98
N PRO A 281 1.43 21.05 -9.68
CA PRO A 281 2.39 21.14 -8.58
C PRO A 281 3.43 22.26 -8.70
N PHE A 282 3.53 22.91 -9.86
CA PHE A 282 4.45 24.02 -10.13
C PHE A 282 3.76 25.40 -10.20
N ASP A 283 2.43 25.43 -10.17
CA ASP A 283 1.63 26.65 -10.19
C ASP A 283 0.30 26.41 -9.47
N PHE A 284 0.28 26.70 -8.17
CA PHE A 284 -0.91 26.55 -7.34
C PHE A 284 -0.90 27.55 -6.19
N SER A 285 -2.08 27.79 -5.62
CA SER A 285 -2.24 28.58 -4.40
C SER A 285 -3.31 27.97 -3.53
N ILE A 286 -2.97 27.67 -2.27
CA ILE A 286 -3.89 27.09 -1.30
C ILE A 286 -4.69 28.23 -0.65
N PRO A 287 -6.03 28.20 -0.72
CA PRO A 287 -6.85 29.21 -0.05
C PRO A 287 -6.57 29.26 1.44
N LYS A 288 -6.37 30.46 2.00
CA LYS A 288 -6.18 30.64 3.45
C LYS A 288 -7.34 30.03 4.25
N THR A 289 -8.55 30.12 3.71
CA THR A 289 -9.75 29.51 4.30
C THR A 289 -9.60 27.99 4.47
N PHE A 290 -9.02 27.29 3.50
CA PHE A 290 -8.78 25.85 3.61
C PHE A 290 -7.83 25.49 4.75
N LEU A 291 -6.79 26.31 4.98
CA LEU A 291 -5.82 26.09 6.05
C LEU A 291 -6.36 26.45 7.45
N GLN A 292 -7.36 27.32 7.51
CA GLN A 292 -7.85 27.92 8.76
C GLN A 292 -9.15 27.32 9.28
N THR A 293 -9.97 26.72 8.41
CA THR A 293 -11.21 26.06 8.84
C THR A 293 -10.94 24.65 9.37
N ASP A 294 -11.78 24.20 10.29
CA ASP A 294 -11.71 22.84 10.81
C ASP A 294 -12.17 21.80 9.78
N TYR A 295 -11.80 20.55 10.03
CA TYR A 295 -12.28 19.40 9.28
C TYR A 295 -13.81 19.24 9.43
N GLN A 296 -14.50 19.00 8.31
CA GLN A 296 -15.93 18.70 8.28
C GLN A 296 -16.15 17.19 8.43
N GLU A 297 -16.94 16.79 9.43
CA GLU A 297 -17.22 15.37 9.67
C GLU A 297 -17.88 14.70 8.46
N ILE A 298 -17.37 13.53 8.08
CA ILE A 298 -17.89 12.73 6.96
C ILE A 298 -18.93 11.76 7.52
N ASN A 299 -20.00 11.52 6.76
CA ASN A 299 -21.04 10.56 7.14
C ASN A 299 -20.45 9.19 7.51
N ASP A 300 -20.81 8.66 8.67
CA ASP A 300 -20.28 7.40 9.19
C ASP A 300 -20.43 6.23 8.21
N LYS A 301 -21.52 6.16 7.44
CA LYS A 301 -21.71 5.10 6.43
C LYS A 301 -20.67 5.16 5.32
N ILE A 302 -20.26 6.38 4.93
CA ILE A 302 -19.21 6.60 3.94
C ILE A 302 -17.86 6.21 4.55
N LYS A 303 -17.56 6.63 5.78
CA LYS A 303 -16.32 6.21 6.46
C LYS A 303 -16.24 4.68 6.58
N GLU A 304 -17.29 4.04 7.10
CA GLU A 304 -17.36 2.59 7.26
C GLU A 304 -17.05 1.85 5.96
N LYS A 305 -17.53 2.32 4.80
CA LYS A 305 -17.28 1.73 3.48
C LYS A 305 -15.78 1.51 3.21
N TYR A 306 -14.93 2.43 3.67
CA TYR A 306 -13.48 2.43 3.43
C TYR A 306 -12.64 1.93 4.60
N HIS A 307 -13.26 1.54 5.71
CA HIS A 307 -12.55 0.91 6.81
C HIS A 307 -12.11 -0.51 6.43
N ILE A 308 -10.93 -0.94 6.89
CA ILE A 308 -10.34 -2.26 6.61
C ILE A 308 -11.31 -3.42 6.87
N LYS A 309 -12.20 -3.29 7.85
CA LYS A 309 -13.28 -4.25 8.13
C LYS A 309 -14.15 -4.53 6.90
N ASN A 310 -14.62 -3.50 6.21
CA ASN A 310 -15.49 -3.65 5.04
C ASN A 310 -14.69 -3.99 3.78
N TRP A 311 -13.42 -3.58 3.70
CA TRP A 311 -12.48 -4.07 2.69
C TRP A 311 -12.30 -5.60 2.79
N VAL A 312 -12.09 -6.13 4.00
CA VAL A 312 -12.00 -7.59 4.26
C VAL A 312 -13.31 -8.28 3.87
N LYS A 313 -14.46 -7.76 4.30
CA LYS A 313 -15.76 -8.35 3.95
C LYS A 313 -15.98 -8.43 2.44
N LYS A 314 -15.58 -7.39 1.70
CA LYS A 314 -15.69 -7.36 0.24
C LYS A 314 -14.87 -8.47 -0.44
N ILE A 315 -13.69 -8.78 0.08
CA ILE A 315 -12.86 -9.88 -0.47
C ILE A 315 -13.56 -11.23 -0.33
N PHE A 316 -14.24 -11.45 0.80
CA PHE A 316 -14.92 -12.72 1.07
C PHE A 316 -16.35 -12.79 0.49
N SER A 317 -16.98 -11.68 0.13
CA SER A 317 -18.37 -11.67 -0.35
C SER A 317 -18.57 -12.40 -1.69
N ASP A 318 -17.51 -12.53 -2.49
CA ASP A 318 -17.56 -13.26 -3.76
C ASP A 318 -17.54 -14.77 -3.61
N TYR A 319 -17.16 -15.30 -2.44
CA TYR A 319 -17.14 -16.74 -2.18
C TYR A 319 -18.52 -17.32 -1.87
N GLU A 320 -19.41 -16.47 -1.35
CA GLU A 320 -20.68 -16.90 -0.76
C GLU A 320 -21.82 -17.00 -1.80
N TYR A 321 -21.48 -16.86 -3.09
CA TYR A 321 -22.37 -17.02 -4.25
C TYR A 321 -21.84 -18.11 -5.20
#